data_AF-A0A1A2LA66-F1
#
_entry.id   AF-A0A1A2LA66-F1
#
_cell.length_a   1.000
_cell.length_b   1.000
_cell.length_c   1.000
_cell.angle_alpha   90.00
_cell.angle_beta   90.00
_cell.angle_gamma   90.00
#
_symmetry.space_group_name_H-M   'P 1'
#
loop_
_entity.id
_entity.type
_entity.pdbx_description
1 polymer ?
#
loop_
_entity_poly.entity_id
_entity_poly.type
_entity_poly.pdbx_seq_one_letter_code
_entity_poly.pdbx_strand_id
1 'polypeptide(L)'
;MPVATTDDPGVPAVTACSTFANALDSASTFYGDFADSIEGVERPDYGDPTISTTNTSGRTALREAAASAMSAAGTPGLSPDIANPMRSWSFGATKLLLKMGLRTGGQSLNDTATQLNTDATNAQMACAAAGTHA
;
A
#
# COMPACT_ATOMS: atom_id res chain seq x y z
N MET A 1 -25.54 20.21 -28.98
CA MET A 1 -24.46 20.01 -28.00
C MET A 1 -23.86 18.64 -28.27
N PRO A 2 -22.56 18.48 -28.57
CA PRO A 2 -21.97 17.16 -28.64
C PRO A 2 -21.85 16.59 -27.21
N VAL A 3 -22.25 15.34 -27.02
CA VAL A 3 -22.08 14.60 -25.77
C VAL A 3 -20.60 14.22 -25.69
N ALA A 4 -19.90 14.69 -24.67
CA ALA A 4 -18.53 14.28 -24.39
C ALA A 4 -18.53 12.77 -24.09
N THR A 5 -17.97 11.99 -25.00
CA THR A 5 -17.69 10.57 -24.82
C THR A 5 -16.72 10.40 -23.66
N THR A 6 -17.11 9.61 -22.67
CA THR A 6 -16.36 9.26 -21.44
C THR A 6 -15.18 8.31 -21.69
N ASP A 7 -14.57 8.38 -22.87
CA ASP A 7 -13.56 7.43 -23.35
C ASP A 7 -12.16 8.07 -23.36
N ASP A 8 -11.88 8.88 -22.33
CA ASP A 8 -10.52 9.36 -22.06
C ASP A 8 -9.81 8.32 -21.19
N PRO A 9 -8.87 7.52 -21.75
CA PRO A 9 -8.13 6.50 -20.99
C PRO A 9 -7.31 7.09 -19.84
N GLY A 10 -7.13 8.42 -19.77
CA GLY A 10 -6.53 9.11 -18.63
C GLY A 10 -7.41 9.12 -17.38
N VAL A 11 -8.74 9.12 -17.50
CA VAL A 11 -9.64 9.26 -16.32
C VAL A 11 -9.60 8.05 -15.39
N PRO A 12 -9.65 6.78 -15.88
CA PRO A 12 -9.46 5.60 -15.04
C PRO A 12 -8.08 5.58 -14.37
N ALA A 13 -7.03 5.94 -15.12
CA ALA A 13 -5.66 5.96 -14.61
C ALA A 13 -5.51 7.00 -13.50
N VAL A 14 -5.94 8.26 -13.70
CA VAL A 14 -5.86 9.32 -12.68
C VAL A 14 -6.61 8.91 -11.41
N THR A 15 -7.81 8.35 -11.54
CA THR A 15 -8.62 7.89 -10.41
C THR A 15 -7.92 6.79 -9.62
N ALA A 16 -7.43 5.75 -10.31
CA ALA A 16 -6.75 4.63 -9.67
C ALA A 16 -5.44 5.07 -9.01
N CYS A 17 -4.62 5.86 -9.71
CA CYS A 17 -3.32 6.30 -9.23
C CYS A 17 -3.45 7.24 -8.03
N SER A 18 -4.42 8.16 -8.02
CA SER A 18 -4.68 9.02 -6.86
C SER A 18 -5.16 8.20 -5.64
N THR A 19 -6.05 7.24 -5.87
CA THR A 19 -6.55 6.35 -4.80
C THR A 19 -5.41 5.51 -4.21
N PHE A 20 -4.53 4.98 -5.07
CA PHE A 20 -3.38 4.20 -4.65
C PHE A 20 -2.33 5.05 -3.92
N ALA A 21 -2.06 6.28 -4.38
CA ALA A 21 -1.14 7.20 -3.70
C ALA A 21 -1.59 7.50 -2.27
N ASN A 22 -2.89 7.77 -2.06
CA ASN A 22 -3.45 7.94 -0.71
C ASN A 22 -3.32 6.68 0.16
N ALA A 23 -3.45 5.49 -0.45
CA ALA A 23 -3.24 4.23 0.26
C ALA A 23 -1.77 4.06 0.69
N LEU A 24 -0.83 4.43 -0.18
CA LEU A 24 0.61 4.40 0.13
C LEU A 24 0.97 5.35 1.28
N ASP A 25 0.44 6.58 1.26
CA ASP A 25 0.73 7.61 2.28
C ASP A 25 0.24 7.21 3.67
N SER A 26 -0.96 6.64 3.74
CA SER A 26 -1.49 6.08 4.99
C SER A 26 -0.64 4.89 5.45
N ALA A 27 -0.34 3.94 4.55
CA ALA A 27 0.44 2.77 4.90
C ALA A 27 1.86 3.11 5.35
N SER A 28 2.54 4.04 4.70
CA SER A 28 3.90 4.47 5.04
C SER A 28 3.96 5.13 6.41
N THR A 29 3.02 6.04 6.70
CA THR A 29 2.94 6.74 8.00
C THR A 29 2.80 5.75 9.15
N PHE A 30 1.76 4.90 9.10
CA PHE A 30 1.46 4.02 10.23
C PHE A 30 2.37 2.79 10.32
N TYR A 31 2.96 2.34 9.20
CA TYR A 31 4.02 1.34 9.25
C TYR A 31 5.31 1.92 9.82
N GLY A 32 5.64 3.17 9.47
CA GLY A 32 6.79 3.91 10.02
C GLY A 32 6.72 3.99 11.54
N ASP A 33 5.60 4.47 12.10
CA ASP A 33 5.39 4.55 13.55
C ASP A 33 5.61 3.19 14.26
N PHE A 34 5.16 2.10 13.66
CA PHE A 34 5.39 0.76 14.19
C PHE A 34 6.85 0.33 14.05
N ALA A 35 7.45 0.52 12.87
CA ALA A 35 8.84 0.16 12.59
C ALA A 35 9.80 0.89 13.54
N ASP A 36 9.59 2.19 13.77
CA ASP A 36 10.36 3.01 14.70
C ASP A 36 10.21 2.50 16.13
N SER A 37 9.00 2.10 16.55
CA SER A 37 8.77 1.58 17.91
C SER A 37 9.48 0.26 18.20
N ILE A 38 9.95 -0.45 17.16
CA ILE A 38 10.68 -1.72 17.30
C ILE A 38 12.13 -1.64 16.79
N GLU A 39 12.58 -0.45 16.37
CA GLU A 39 13.90 -0.25 15.78
C GLU A 39 15.01 -0.62 16.79
N GLY A 40 16.02 -1.35 16.32
CA GLY A 40 17.14 -1.78 17.17
C GLY A 40 16.80 -2.88 18.18
N VAL A 41 15.56 -3.40 18.18
CA VAL A 41 15.12 -4.45 19.11
C VAL A 41 15.04 -5.80 18.39
N GLU A 42 15.89 -6.75 18.79
CA GLU A 42 15.91 -8.10 18.20
C GLU A 42 14.61 -8.88 18.45
N ARG A 43 13.99 -8.66 19.63
CA ARG A 43 12.72 -9.26 20.02
C ARG A 43 11.80 -8.24 20.69
N PRO A 44 10.93 -7.56 19.94
CA PRO A 44 10.05 -6.52 20.46
C PRO A 44 9.13 -7.04 21.56
N ASP A 45 8.99 -6.29 22.66
CA ASP A 45 8.02 -6.59 23.70
C ASP A 45 6.65 -6.04 23.32
N TYR A 46 5.77 -6.90 22.81
CA TYR A 46 4.39 -6.53 22.45
C TYR A 46 3.47 -6.31 23.67
N GLY A 47 3.99 -6.47 24.90
CA GLY A 47 3.36 -5.99 26.13
C GLY A 47 3.61 -4.50 26.39
N ASP A 48 4.62 -3.91 25.76
CA ASP A 48 4.88 -2.47 25.82
C ASP A 48 3.70 -1.69 25.23
N PRO A 49 3.12 -0.71 25.96
CA PRO A 49 1.96 0.05 25.48
C PRO A 49 2.19 0.78 24.16
N THR A 50 3.43 1.25 23.90
CA THR A 50 3.80 1.96 22.67
C THR A 50 3.77 0.99 21.51
N ILE A 51 4.51 -0.13 21.59
CA ILE A 51 4.58 -1.16 20.55
C ILE A 51 3.19 -1.75 20.28
N SER A 52 2.40 -2.00 21.33
CA SER A 52 1.03 -2.51 21.19
C SER A 52 0.11 -1.53 20.44
N THR A 53 0.21 -0.24 20.76
CA THR A 53 -0.61 0.83 20.16
C THR A 53 -0.22 1.08 18.71
N THR A 54 1.08 1.20 18.41
CA THR A 54 1.60 1.42 17.06
C THR A 54 1.34 0.20 16.17
N ASN A 55 1.51 -1.03 16.67
CA ASN A 55 1.16 -2.25 15.93
C ASN A 55 -0.34 -2.34 15.61
N THR A 56 -1.20 -1.94 16.56
CA THR A 56 -2.65 -1.96 16.33
C THR A 56 -3.05 -0.93 15.27
N SER A 57 -2.53 0.29 15.37
CA SER A 57 -2.79 1.37 14.42
C SER A 57 -2.22 1.04 13.03
N GLY A 58 -0.97 0.58 12.97
CA GLY A 58 -0.28 0.08 11.78
C GLY A 58 -1.04 -1.03 11.08
N ARG A 59 -1.52 -2.03 11.82
CA ARG A 59 -2.35 -3.11 11.23
C ARG A 59 -3.67 -2.59 10.70
N THR A 60 -4.33 -1.66 11.39
CA THR A 60 -5.61 -1.11 10.91
C THR A 60 -5.43 -0.32 9.62
N ALA A 61 -4.50 0.62 9.60
CA ALA A 61 -4.18 1.41 8.42
C ALA A 61 -3.74 0.53 7.25
N LEU A 62 -2.91 -0.49 7.50
CA LEU A 62 -2.46 -1.38 6.43
C LEU A 62 -3.60 -2.24 5.85
N ARG A 63 -4.61 -2.63 6.64
CA ARG A 63 -5.82 -3.29 6.09
C ARG A 63 -6.58 -2.36 5.16
N GLU A 64 -6.81 -1.13 5.61
CA GLU A 64 -7.55 -0.13 4.85
C GLU A 64 -6.82 0.23 3.56
N ALA A 65 -5.50 0.44 3.64
CA ALA A 65 -4.64 0.70 2.50
C ALA A 65 -4.62 -0.48 1.52
N ALA A 66 -4.52 -1.73 2.00
CA ALA A 66 -4.57 -2.91 1.13
C ALA A 66 -5.91 -3.02 0.39
N ALA A 67 -7.03 -2.76 1.07
CA ALA A 67 -8.35 -2.74 0.46
C ALA A 67 -8.49 -1.61 -0.57
N SER A 68 -8.00 -0.41 -0.23
CA SER A 68 -7.98 0.75 -1.11
C SER A 68 -7.15 0.50 -2.38
N ALA A 69 -5.95 -0.08 -2.24
CA ALA A 69 -5.10 -0.47 -3.36
C ALA A 69 -5.77 -1.52 -4.26
N MET A 70 -6.47 -2.50 -3.68
CA MET A 70 -7.22 -3.49 -4.46
C MET A 70 -8.40 -2.84 -5.20
N SER A 71 -9.09 -1.88 -4.57
CA SER A 71 -10.15 -1.10 -5.20
C SER A 71 -9.61 -0.23 -6.34
N ALA A 72 -8.46 0.42 -6.15
CA ALA A 72 -7.78 1.21 -7.18
C ALA A 72 -7.45 0.34 -8.40
N ALA A 73 -6.90 -0.85 -8.17
CA ALA A 73 -6.64 -1.84 -9.22
C ALA A 73 -7.91 -2.36 -9.90
N GLY A 74 -9.07 -2.26 -9.26
CA GLY A 74 -10.38 -2.65 -9.77
C GLY A 74 -11.08 -1.55 -10.58
N THR A 75 -10.45 -0.39 -10.78
CA THR A 75 -11.05 0.72 -11.52
C THR A 75 -11.43 0.29 -12.95
N PRO A 76 -12.70 0.46 -13.37
CA PRO A 76 -13.13 0.08 -14.71
C PRO A 76 -12.34 0.81 -15.80
N GLY A 77 -11.89 0.07 -16.82
CA GLY A 77 -11.09 0.62 -17.91
C GLY A 77 -9.60 0.84 -17.57
N LEU A 78 -9.15 0.49 -16.37
CA LEU A 78 -7.74 0.61 -15.99
C LEU A 78 -6.87 -0.42 -16.73
N SER A 79 -5.75 0.04 -17.28
CA SER A 79 -4.75 -0.84 -17.90
C SER A 79 -4.23 -1.88 -16.90
N PRO A 80 -4.07 -3.16 -17.31
CA PRO A 80 -3.43 -4.18 -16.49
C PRO A 80 -2.02 -3.80 -16.01
N ASP A 81 -1.28 -3.00 -16.79
CA ASP A 81 0.08 -2.59 -16.45
C ASP A 81 0.13 -1.65 -15.23
N ILE A 82 -0.97 -0.91 -14.97
CA ILE A 82 -1.16 -0.09 -13.77
C ILE A 82 -1.81 -0.92 -12.66
N ALA A 83 -2.83 -1.72 -13.02
CA ALA A 83 -3.62 -2.48 -12.06
C ALA A 83 -2.82 -3.60 -11.38
N ASN A 84 -1.96 -4.31 -12.11
CA ASN A 84 -1.21 -5.46 -11.59
C ASN A 84 -0.24 -5.11 -10.46
N PRO A 85 0.62 -4.07 -10.55
CA PRO A 85 1.46 -3.70 -9.42
C PRO A 85 0.65 -3.22 -8.21
N MET A 86 -0.50 -2.56 -8.40
CA MET A 86 -1.41 -2.21 -7.28
C MET A 86 -1.98 -3.46 -6.58
N ARG A 87 -2.35 -4.51 -7.33
CA ARG A 87 -2.78 -5.80 -6.76
C ARG A 87 -1.64 -6.49 -6.02
N SER A 88 -0.45 -6.52 -6.62
CA SER A 88 0.74 -7.11 -5.99
C SER A 88 1.03 -6.42 -4.65
N TRP A 89 1.00 -5.09 -4.64
CA TRP A 89 1.15 -4.29 -3.43
C TRP A 89 0.09 -4.64 -2.38
N SER A 90 -1.19 -4.72 -2.77
CA SER A 90 -2.29 -5.10 -1.86
C SER A 90 -2.07 -6.48 -1.21
N PHE A 91 -1.61 -7.47 -1.99
CA PHE A 91 -1.26 -8.80 -1.46
C PHE A 91 -0.04 -8.75 -0.55
N GLY A 92 0.99 -7.97 -0.91
CA GLY A 92 2.15 -7.71 -0.07
C GLY A 92 1.76 -7.08 1.27
N ALA A 93 0.84 -6.12 1.26
CA ALA A 93 0.35 -5.41 2.44
C ALA A 93 -0.42 -6.36 3.36
N THR A 94 -1.27 -7.21 2.77
CA THR A 94 -1.97 -8.27 3.49
C THR A 94 -0.99 -9.29 4.10
N LYS A 95 0.08 -9.66 3.39
CA LYS A 95 1.13 -10.53 3.90
C LYS A 95 1.88 -9.90 5.07
N LEU A 96 2.22 -8.61 4.99
CA LEU A 96 2.86 -7.86 6.07
C LEU A 96 1.93 -7.80 7.31
N LEU A 97 0.64 -7.56 7.10
CA LEU A 97 -0.35 -7.57 8.17
C LEU A 97 -0.38 -8.89 8.95
N LEU A 98 -0.37 -10.01 8.23
CA LEU A 98 -0.34 -11.33 8.86
C LEU A 98 0.95 -11.52 9.66
N LYS A 99 2.09 -11.10 9.12
CA LYS A 99 3.39 -11.15 9.81
C LYS A 99 3.42 -10.30 11.08
N MET A 100 2.89 -9.08 11.04
CA MET A 100 2.74 -8.22 12.23
C MET A 100 1.81 -8.85 13.28
N GLY A 101 0.70 -9.46 12.85
CA GLY A 101 -0.22 -10.18 13.75
C GLY A 101 0.38 -11.42 14.39
N LEU A 102 1.20 -12.16 13.63
CA LEU A 102 1.95 -13.32 14.10
C LEU A 102 3.22 -12.94 14.88
N ARG A 103 3.55 -11.64 14.95
CA ARG A 103 4.72 -11.11 15.64
C ARG A 103 6.02 -11.76 15.16
N THR A 104 6.11 -12.04 13.86
CA THR A 104 7.32 -12.61 13.25
C THR A 104 8.48 -11.62 13.37
N GLY A 105 9.71 -12.12 13.51
CA GLY A 105 10.90 -11.27 13.72
C GLY A 105 11.15 -10.23 12.62
N GLY A 106 11.96 -9.22 12.97
CA GLY A 106 12.21 -8.02 12.16
C GLY A 106 12.67 -8.31 10.72
N GLN A 107 13.55 -9.30 10.50
CA GLN A 107 14.03 -9.64 9.15
C GLN A 107 12.88 -10.02 8.20
N SER A 108 11.94 -10.84 8.68
CA SER A 108 10.79 -11.27 7.88
C SER A 108 9.86 -10.10 7.54
N LEU A 109 9.72 -9.13 8.44
CA LEU A 109 8.97 -7.90 8.20
C LEU A 109 9.68 -7.03 7.16
N ASN A 110 10.99 -6.87 7.30
CA ASN A 110 11.84 -6.07 6.40
C ASN A 110 11.83 -6.61 4.96
N ASP A 111 11.90 -7.93 4.78
CA ASP A 111 11.82 -8.56 3.45
C ASP A 111 10.48 -8.26 2.78
N THR A 112 9.36 -8.31 3.53
CA THR A 112 8.04 -7.98 2.99
C THR A 112 7.91 -6.48 2.71
N ALA A 113 8.45 -5.61 3.58
CA ALA A 113 8.46 -4.17 3.36
C ALA A 113 9.25 -3.79 2.11
N THR A 114 10.40 -4.44 1.88
CA THR A 114 11.20 -4.27 0.65
C THR A 114 10.41 -4.66 -0.60
N GLN A 115 9.68 -5.78 -0.54
CA GLN A 115 8.81 -6.21 -1.64
C GLN A 115 7.68 -5.21 -1.89
N LEU A 116 7.03 -4.72 -0.82
CA LEU A 116 6.02 -3.66 -0.89
C LEU A 116 6.55 -2.38 -1.54
N ASN A 117 7.74 -1.94 -1.18
CA ASN A 117 8.36 -0.75 -1.77
C ASN A 117 8.64 -0.93 -3.26
N THR A 118 9.03 -2.14 -3.67
CA THR A 118 9.21 -2.48 -5.09
C THR A 118 7.89 -2.40 -5.85
N ASP A 119 6.81 -2.98 -5.31
CA ASP A 119 5.48 -2.95 -5.93
C ASP A 119 4.90 -1.53 -5.99
N ALA A 120 5.12 -0.73 -4.94
CA ALA A 120 4.73 0.68 -4.90
C ALA A 120 5.45 1.48 -5.98
N THR A 121 6.76 1.29 -6.12
CA THR A 121 7.58 1.94 -7.15
C THR A 121 7.08 1.55 -8.55
N ASN A 122 6.80 0.27 -8.78
CA ASN A 122 6.28 -0.21 -10.06
C ASN A 122 4.93 0.41 -10.41
N ALA A 123 4.01 0.50 -9.44
CA ALA A 123 2.72 1.15 -9.63
C ALA A 123 2.86 2.65 -9.90
N GLN A 124 3.72 3.35 -9.15
CA GLN A 124 3.99 4.78 -9.36
C GLN A 124 4.62 5.05 -10.74
N MET A 125 5.56 4.21 -11.20
CA MET A 125 6.12 4.32 -12.55
C MET A 125 5.05 4.08 -13.63
N ALA A 126 4.17 3.09 -13.45
CA ALA A 126 3.07 2.84 -14.39
C ALA A 126 2.08 4.01 -14.42
N CYS A 127 1.77 4.59 -13.26
CA CYS A 127 0.96 5.80 -13.13
C CYS A 127 1.59 7.00 -13.85
N ALA A 128 2.89 7.22 -13.67
CA ALA A 128 3.61 8.29 -14.37
C ALA A 128 3.63 8.09 -15.90
N ALA A 129 3.85 6.85 -16.36
CA ALA A 129 3.82 6.50 -17.79
C ALA A 129 2.43 6.71 -18.43
N ALA A 130 1.36 6.58 -17.65
CA ALA A 130 -0.01 6.86 -18.08
C ALA A 130 -0.35 8.36 -18.10
N GLY A 131 0.62 9.24 -17.80
CA GLY A 131 0.40 10.69 -17.76
C GLY A 131 -0.37 11.16 -16.52
N THR A 132 -0.49 10.31 -15.50
CA THR A 132 -1.13 10.70 -14.24
C THR A 132 -0.09 11.43 -13.39
N HIS A 133 -0.35 12.71 -13.11
CA HIS A 133 0.40 13.47 -12.12
C HIS A 133 -0.29 13.28 -10.76
N ALA A 134 -0.18 12.08 -10.21
CA ALA A 134 -0.65 11.73 -8.86
C ALA A 134 0.54 11.59 -7.92
#